data_AF-A0A8C0BS55-F1
#
_entry.id   AF-A0A8C0BS55-F1
#
_cell.length_a   1.000
_cell.length_b   1.000
_cell.length_c   1.000
_cell.angle_alpha   90.00
_cell.angle_beta   90.00
_cell.angle_gamma   90.00
#
_symmetry.space_group_name_H-M   'P 1'
#
loop_
_entity.id
_entity.type
_entity.pdbx_description
1 polymer ?
#
loop_
_entity_poly.entity_id
_entity_poly.type
_entity_poly.pdbx_seq_one_letter_code
_entity_poly.pdbx_strand_id
1 'polypeptide(L)'
;RAEHCPHDQGSVRNDRNKKKKDVPKPECSESYIITPEVEELIEKVRKAHQETFPALCQLGKYTTNNSSEQRVSLDIDLWDKFSELSTKCIIKTVEFAKQLPGFTTLTIADQITLLKAACLDILILRICTRYTPEQDTMTFSDGLTLNRTQMHNAGFGPLTDLVFAFANQLLPLEMDDAETGLLSAICLICGGGCRAVSRGGAACPAVLPKWGTKKTPNGALCHDTATPVTPLGPGTGSWAVSAPTGGKGE
;
A
#
# COMPACT_ATOMS: atom_id res chain seq x y z
N ARG A 1 26.91 14.41 85.01
CA ARG A 1 27.87 14.02 83.95
C ARG A 1 27.27 14.55 82.64
N ALA A 2 27.44 15.81 82.26
CA ALA A 2 28.68 16.59 82.16
C ALA A 2 29.69 15.80 81.28
N GLU A 3 30.21 16.28 80.15
CA GLU A 3 30.47 17.65 79.63
C GLU A 3 30.40 17.67 78.07
N HIS A 4 30.45 18.76 77.28
CA HIS A 4 30.48 20.24 77.47
C HIS A 4 29.87 20.95 76.21
N CYS A 5 29.77 22.29 76.22
CA CYS A 5 29.55 23.19 75.04
C CYS A 5 30.77 24.17 74.94
N PRO A 6 30.80 25.33 74.20
CA PRO A 6 29.84 25.94 73.24
C PRO A 6 30.48 26.72 72.01
N HIS A 7 29.63 27.47 71.27
CA HIS A 7 29.94 28.58 70.31
C HIS A 7 30.61 28.23 68.95
N ASP A 8 30.40 28.99 67.84
CA ASP A 8 29.86 30.37 67.74
C ASP A 8 28.87 30.63 66.55
N GLN A 9 28.43 31.89 66.38
CA GLN A 9 27.14 32.32 65.83
C GLN A 9 27.09 32.77 64.35
N GLY A 10 25.87 32.75 63.80
CA GLY A 10 25.40 33.75 62.83
C GLY A 10 24.51 33.17 61.70
N SER A 11 23.40 33.79 61.28
CA SER A 11 22.60 34.87 61.88
C SER A 11 21.23 34.97 61.16
N VAL A 12 20.23 35.55 61.84
CA VAL A 12 18.96 36.11 61.29
C VAL A 12 17.91 35.19 60.59
N ARG A 13 16.69 35.21 61.15
CA ARG A 13 15.32 35.32 60.54
C ARG A 13 15.22 35.33 58.99
N ASN A 14 14.17 34.86 58.31
CA ASN A 14 12.76 34.80 58.73
C ASN A 14 11.87 33.95 57.76
N ASP A 15 10.77 33.42 58.30
CA ASP A 15 9.42 33.23 57.71
C ASP A 15 9.08 32.69 56.29
N ARG A 16 7.85 32.15 56.23
CA ARG A 16 6.93 32.00 55.08
C ARG A 16 7.22 31.02 53.94
N ASN A 17 6.74 29.80 54.18
CA ASN A 17 5.74 29.10 53.36
C ASN A 17 5.40 29.73 51.99
N LYS A 18 5.91 29.16 50.89
CA LYS A 18 5.45 29.48 49.52
C LYS A 18 5.39 28.22 48.67
N LYS A 19 4.23 27.98 48.04
CA LYS A 19 3.93 26.82 47.18
C LYS A 19 5.05 26.60 46.15
N LYS A 20 5.53 25.36 46.00
CA LYS A 20 6.21 24.96 44.76
C LYS A 20 5.21 25.17 43.61
N LYS A 21 5.54 26.10 42.73
CA LYS A 21 4.91 26.22 41.42
C LYS A 21 5.83 25.46 40.46
N ASP A 22 5.43 24.25 40.08
CA ASP A 22 6.10 23.53 39.02
C ASP A 22 6.14 24.41 37.76
N VAL A 23 7.35 24.57 37.24
CA VAL A 23 7.61 25.30 36.01
C VAL A 23 7.45 24.31 34.86
N PRO A 24 6.53 24.53 33.90
CA PRO A 24 6.43 23.65 32.74
C PRO A 24 7.75 23.64 31.99
N LYS A 25 8.21 22.44 31.60
CA LYS A 25 9.32 22.31 30.64
C LYS A 25 8.95 23.08 29.36
N PRO A 26 9.90 23.79 28.72
CA PRO A 26 9.66 24.33 27.40
C PRO A 26 9.49 23.18 26.42
N GLU A 27 8.31 23.07 25.82
CA GLU A 27 8.11 22.23 24.65
C GLU A 27 8.89 22.85 23.49
N CYS A 28 9.68 22.04 22.80
CA CYS A 28 10.49 22.49 21.67
C CYS A 28 9.57 22.66 20.46
N SER A 29 8.99 23.84 20.32
CA SER A 29 8.18 24.20 19.16
C SER A 29 9.08 24.40 17.93
N GLU A 30 9.43 23.29 17.27
CA GLU A 30 9.95 23.33 15.90
C GLU A 30 8.89 23.98 15.00
N SER A 31 9.16 25.22 14.58
CA SER A 31 8.32 25.93 13.62
C SER A 31 8.51 25.31 12.24
N TYR A 32 7.76 24.25 11.94
CA TYR A 32 7.76 23.60 10.64
C TYR A 32 7.12 24.55 9.60
N ILE A 33 7.97 25.23 8.83
CA ILE A 33 7.51 26.11 7.74
C ILE A 33 7.25 25.26 6.51
N ILE A 34 5.98 24.95 6.25
CA ILE A 34 5.54 24.45 4.95
C ILE A 34 5.72 25.59 3.94
N THR A 35 6.51 25.35 2.90
CA THR A 35 6.64 26.30 1.78
C THR A 35 5.43 26.14 0.84
N PRO A 36 5.02 27.20 0.13
CA PRO A 36 3.87 27.12 -0.79
C PRO A 36 4.07 26.09 -1.91
N GLU A 37 5.32 25.83 -2.30
CA GLU A 37 5.69 24.77 -3.27
C GLU A 37 5.42 23.36 -2.72
N VAL A 38 5.69 23.13 -1.43
CA VAL A 38 5.40 21.85 -0.75
C VAL A 38 3.90 21.69 -0.52
N GLU A 39 3.18 22.76 -0.18
CA GLU A 39 1.72 22.74 -0.06
C GLU A 39 1.04 22.39 -1.40
N GLU A 40 1.48 23.00 -2.50
CA GLU A 40 0.99 22.68 -3.85
C GLU A 40 1.30 21.22 -4.26
N LEU A 41 2.46 20.69 -3.87
CA LEU A 41 2.82 19.29 -4.06
C LEU A 41 1.91 18.35 -3.27
N ILE A 42 1.69 18.61 -1.98
CA ILE A 42 0.81 17.82 -1.12
C ILE A 42 -0.61 17.78 -1.70
N GLU A 43 -1.16 18.92 -2.11
CA GLU A 43 -2.50 19.01 -2.70
C GLU A 43 -2.60 18.22 -4.02
N LYS A 44 -1.59 18.30 -4.90
CA LYS A 44 -1.55 17.49 -6.13
C LYS A 44 -1.56 16.00 -5.83
N VAL A 45 -0.78 15.54 -4.85
CA VAL A 45 -0.70 14.12 -4.47
C VAL A 45 -2.01 13.65 -3.80
N ARG A 46 -2.56 14.44 -2.89
CA ARG A 46 -3.85 14.18 -2.22
C ARG A 46 -4.99 14.04 -3.25
N LYS A 47 -5.08 14.99 -4.18
CA LYS A 47 -6.09 14.96 -5.26
C LYS A 47 -5.92 13.74 -6.17
N ALA A 48 -4.69 13.43 -6.59
CA ALA A 48 -4.40 12.24 -7.39
C ALA A 48 -4.77 10.94 -6.67
N HIS A 49 -4.59 10.88 -5.35
CA HIS A 49 -5.04 9.75 -4.54
C HIS A 49 -6.57 9.63 -4.60
N GLN A 50 -7.30 10.69 -4.25
CA GLN A 50 -8.77 10.69 -4.22
C GLN A 50 -9.42 10.36 -5.58
N GLU A 51 -8.91 10.93 -6.68
CA GLU A 51 -9.43 10.66 -8.04
C GLU A 51 -9.23 9.20 -8.49
N THR A 52 -8.25 8.51 -7.93
CA THR A 52 -7.90 7.12 -8.29
C THR A 52 -8.26 6.10 -7.21
N PHE A 53 -8.78 6.57 -6.07
CA PHE A 53 -9.12 5.75 -4.91
C PHE A 53 -10.21 6.45 -4.08
N PRO A 54 -11.50 6.13 -4.27
CA PRO A 54 -12.59 6.79 -3.54
C PRO A 54 -12.52 6.51 -2.03
N ALA A 55 -13.00 7.42 -1.20
CA ALA A 55 -12.99 7.23 0.25
C ALA A 55 -13.99 6.13 0.67
N LEU A 56 -13.72 5.43 1.78
CA LEU A 56 -14.56 4.31 2.26
C LEU A 56 -16.03 4.73 2.50
N CYS A 57 -16.25 5.97 2.93
CA CYS A 57 -17.58 6.56 3.16
C CYS A 57 -18.37 6.88 1.88
N GLN A 58 -17.72 6.91 0.71
CA GLN A 58 -18.34 7.19 -0.59
C GLN A 58 -18.82 5.92 -1.30
N LEU A 59 -18.50 4.73 -0.76
CA LEU A 59 -18.77 3.44 -1.38
C LEU A 59 -20.13 2.86 -0.92
N GLY A 60 -20.97 2.50 -1.89
CA GLY A 60 -22.17 1.69 -1.63
C GLY A 60 -21.78 0.26 -1.27
N LYS A 61 -21.55 0.00 0.03
CA LYS A 61 -21.13 -1.32 0.52
C LYS A 61 -22.16 -2.40 0.21
N TYR A 62 -21.71 -3.53 -0.33
CA TYR A 62 -22.49 -4.76 -0.47
C TYR A 62 -21.64 -5.98 -0.09
N THR A 63 -22.28 -7.04 0.38
CA THR A 63 -21.62 -8.28 0.80
C THR A 63 -21.99 -9.44 -0.13
N THR A 64 -21.22 -10.53 -0.04
CA THR A 64 -21.59 -11.83 -0.62
C THR A 64 -21.61 -12.88 0.49
N ASN A 65 -22.46 -13.90 0.35
CA ASN A 65 -22.56 -14.99 1.33
C ASN A 65 -21.55 -16.12 1.04
N ASN A 66 -20.89 -16.09 -0.13
CA ASN A 66 -20.04 -17.18 -0.58
C ASN A 66 -18.81 -17.40 0.33
N SER A 67 -18.51 -18.67 0.64
CA SER A 67 -17.38 -19.15 1.46
C SER A 67 -17.02 -18.24 2.66
N SER A 68 -18.04 -17.85 3.44
CA SER A 68 -17.93 -16.85 4.51
C SER A 68 -17.57 -17.41 5.89
N GLU A 69 -17.89 -18.69 6.14
CA GLU A 69 -17.76 -19.33 7.47
C GLU A 69 -16.44 -20.09 7.65
N GLN A 70 -16.00 -20.85 6.65
CA GLN A 70 -14.81 -21.71 6.72
C GLN A 70 -13.74 -21.31 5.71
N ARG A 71 -12.46 -21.33 6.15
CA ARG A 71 -11.32 -21.14 5.26
C ARG A 71 -11.12 -22.36 4.35
N VAL A 72 -11.07 -22.12 3.04
CA VAL A 72 -10.73 -23.09 1.99
C VAL A 72 -9.45 -22.65 1.29
N SER A 73 -8.85 -23.52 0.47
CA SER A 73 -7.59 -23.18 -0.22
C SER A 73 -7.75 -22.04 -1.23
N LEU A 74 -8.87 -22.00 -1.95
CA LEU A 74 -9.27 -20.97 -2.88
C LEU A 74 -10.76 -21.15 -3.19
N ASP A 75 -11.50 -20.06 -3.25
CA ASP A 75 -12.84 -20.00 -3.81
C ASP A 75 -12.74 -19.33 -5.19
N ILE A 76 -13.23 -20.00 -6.23
CA ILE A 76 -13.02 -19.57 -7.63
C ILE A 76 -13.81 -18.30 -7.94
N ASP A 77 -15.06 -18.19 -7.47
CA ASP A 77 -15.90 -17.02 -7.73
C ASP A 77 -15.38 -15.78 -6.97
N LEU A 78 -14.90 -15.96 -5.73
CA LEU A 78 -14.23 -14.90 -4.98
C LEU A 78 -12.88 -14.52 -5.60
N TRP A 79 -12.10 -15.49 -6.08
CA TRP A 79 -10.84 -15.24 -6.79
C TRP A 79 -11.05 -14.44 -8.07
N ASP A 80 -12.03 -14.81 -8.90
CA ASP A 80 -12.32 -14.11 -10.16
C ASP A 80 -12.74 -12.66 -9.89
N LYS A 81 -13.58 -12.42 -8.88
CA LYS A 81 -13.94 -11.06 -8.45
C LYS A 81 -12.75 -10.29 -7.89
N PHE A 82 -11.94 -10.91 -7.03
CA PHE A 82 -10.73 -10.29 -6.47
C PHE A 82 -9.70 -9.95 -7.55
N SER A 83 -9.50 -10.82 -8.54
CA SER A 83 -8.59 -10.63 -9.68
C SER A 83 -9.08 -9.51 -10.61
N GLU A 84 -10.39 -9.45 -10.89
CA GLU A 84 -11.03 -8.37 -11.64
C GLU A 84 -10.81 -7.01 -10.94
N LEU A 85 -11.08 -6.94 -9.64
CA LEU A 85 -10.95 -5.72 -8.84
C LEU A 85 -9.50 -5.30 -8.63
N SER A 86 -8.59 -6.26 -8.44
CA SER A 86 -7.15 -6.02 -8.38
C SER A 86 -6.63 -5.45 -9.70
N THR A 87 -7.05 -6.00 -10.83
CA THR A 87 -6.67 -5.48 -12.17
C THR A 87 -7.13 -4.03 -12.36
N LYS A 88 -8.37 -3.70 -11.98
CA LYS A 88 -8.87 -2.31 -11.99
C LYS A 88 -8.04 -1.40 -11.06
N CYS A 89 -7.69 -1.88 -9.86
CA CYS A 89 -6.88 -1.11 -8.90
C CYS A 89 -5.43 -0.90 -9.36
N ILE A 90 -4.84 -1.86 -10.10
CA ILE A 90 -3.54 -1.72 -10.76
C ILE A 90 -3.61 -0.60 -11.80
N ILE A 91 -4.64 -0.58 -12.67
CA ILE A 91 -4.83 0.51 -13.65
C ILE A 91 -4.94 1.86 -12.94
N LYS A 92 -5.73 1.95 -11.86
CA LYS A 92 -5.82 3.16 -11.02
C LYS A 92 -4.51 3.55 -10.34
N THR A 93 -3.64 2.59 -10.02
CA THR A 93 -2.29 2.86 -9.49
C THR A 93 -1.36 3.42 -10.58
N VAL A 94 -1.51 2.98 -11.83
CA VAL A 94 -0.79 3.56 -12.99
C VAL A 94 -1.32 4.97 -13.33
N GLU A 95 -2.62 5.21 -13.22
CA GLU A 95 -3.21 6.55 -13.36
C GLU A 95 -2.68 7.50 -12.27
N PHE A 96 -2.68 7.06 -11.00
CA PHE A 96 -2.12 7.79 -9.86
C PHE A 96 -0.67 8.19 -10.12
N ALA A 97 0.17 7.23 -10.49
CA ALA A 97 1.58 7.44 -10.80
C ALA A 97 1.78 8.54 -11.86
N LYS A 98 0.96 8.55 -12.93
CA LYS A 98 1.05 9.56 -14.00
C LYS A 98 0.65 10.97 -13.58
N GLN A 99 -0.16 11.11 -12.52
CA GLN A 99 -0.53 12.42 -11.97
C GLN A 99 0.55 12.98 -11.02
N LEU A 100 1.48 12.16 -10.53
CA LEU A 100 2.55 12.63 -9.64
C LEU A 100 3.53 13.55 -10.38
N PRO A 101 3.87 14.73 -9.81
CA PRO A 101 4.87 15.63 -10.39
C PRO A 101 6.21 14.92 -10.68
N GLY A 102 6.73 15.09 -11.89
CA GLY A 102 8.00 14.52 -12.32
C GLY A 102 7.97 13.04 -12.75
N PHE A 103 6.96 12.24 -12.38
CA PHE A 103 6.95 10.80 -12.72
C PHE A 103 6.94 10.56 -14.25
N THR A 104 6.18 11.35 -14.99
CA THR A 104 6.07 11.25 -16.46
C THR A 104 7.31 11.75 -17.20
N THR A 105 8.23 12.45 -16.53
CA THR A 105 9.52 12.88 -17.11
C THR A 105 10.61 11.80 -17.04
N LEU A 106 10.39 10.74 -16.25
CA LEU A 106 11.25 9.55 -16.23
C LEU A 106 11.11 8.74 -17.52
N THR A 107 12.10 7.91 -17.85
CA THR A 107 11.97 7.04 -19.04
C THR A 107 10.84 6.02 -18.84
N ILE A 108 10.23 5.57 -19.94
CA ILE A 108 9.18 4.54 -19.89
C ILE A 108 9.69 3.23 -19.23
N ALA A 109 10.98 2.92 -19.36
CA ALA A 109 11.60 1.77 -18.70
C ALA A 109 11.64 1.94 -17.17
N ASP A 110 11.98 3.14 -16.68
CA ASP A 110 12.02 3.46 -15.26
C ASP A 110 10.61 3.50 -14.66
N GLN A 111 9.66 4.15 -15.35
CA GLN A 111 8.24 4.17 -14.94
C GLN A 111 7.69 2.75 -14.75
N ILE A 112 7.94 1.85 -15.72
CA ILE A 112 7.54 0.43 -15.64
C ILE A 112 8.26 -0.28 -14.48
N THR A 113 9.53 0.03 -14.23
CA THR A 113 10.33 -0.61 -13.18
C THR A 113 9.86 -0.21 -11.79
N LEU A 114 9.62 1.09 -11.55
CA LEU A 114 9.07 1.62 -10.30
C LEU A 114 7.67 1.04 -10.02
N LEU A 115 6.78 1.07 -11.02
CA LEU A 115 5.44 0.47 -10.90
C LEU A 115 5.51 -1.02 -10.56
N LYS A 116 6.35 -1.81 -11.25
CA LYS A 116 6.52 -3.25 -10.94
C LYS A 116 7.10 -3.51 -9.55
N ALA A 117 7.93 -2.59 -9.02
CA ALA A 117 8.57 -2.75 -7.71
C ALA A 117 7.65 -2.40 -6.53
N ALA A 118 6.73 -1.44 -6.71
CA ALA A 118 5.91 -0.87 -5.64
C ALA A 118 4.41 -1.21 -5.72
N CYS A 119 3.90 -1.69 -6.86
CA CYS A 119 2.45 -1.84 -7.07
C CYS A 119 1.79 -2.74 -6.02
N LEU A 120 2.41 -3.86 -5.62
CA LEU A 120 1.85 -4.72 -4.58
C LEU A 120 1.77 -4.03 -3.21
N ASP A 121 2.79 -3.24 -2.85
CA ASP A 121 2.81 -2.50 -1.57
C ASP A 121 1.68 -1.45 -1.55
N ILE A 122 1.48 -0.74 -2.66
CA ILE A 122 0.42 0.26 -2.83
C ILE A 122 -0.97 -0.41 -2.79
N LEU A 123 -1.14 -1.60 -3.40
CA LEU A 123 -2.39 -2.36 -3.33
C LEU A 123 -2.70 -2.81 -1.88
N ILE A 124 -1.69 -3.28 -1.14
CA ILE A 124 -1.83 -3.69 0.26
C ILE A 124 -2.18 -2.47 1.13
N LEU A 125 -1.46 -1.35 0.99
CA LEU A 125 -1.78 -0.11 1.70
C LEU A 125 -3.22 0.34 1.44
N ARG A 126 -3.62 0.38 0.16
CA ARG A 126 -4.97 0.75 -0.28
C ARG A 126 -6.05 -0.15 0.31
N ILE A 127 -5.91 -1.48 0.33
CA ILE A 127 -6.95 -2.34 0.92
C ILE A 127 -6.97 -2.24 2.45
N CYS A 128 -5.84 -1.94 3.09
CA CYS A 128 -5.77 -1.76 4.55
C CYS A 128 -6.45 -0.47 5.03
N THR A 129 -6.38 0.64 4.28
CA THR A 129 -7.17 1.86 4.57
C THR A 129 -8.68 1.70 4.29
N ARG A 130 -9.10 0.52 3.84
CA ARG A 130 -10.51 0.13 3.64
C ARG A 130 -10.99 -0.91 4.67
N TYR A 131 -10.20 -1.16 5.70
CA TYR A 131 -10.56 -2.03 6.81
C TYR A 131 -11.63 -1.38 7.69
N THR A 132 -12.67 -2.12 8.05
CA THR A 132 -13.69 -1.71 9.03
C THR A 132 -13.61 -2.65 10.24
N PRO A 133 -13.01 -2.24 11.37
CA PRO A 133 -12.65 -3.13 12.46
C PRO A 133 -13.88 -3.74 13.17
N GLU A 134 -15.00 -3.01 13.24
CA GLU A 134 -16.22 -3.45 13.93
C GLU A 134 -16.88 -4.68 13.27
N GLN A 135 -16.59 -4.95 12.00
CA GLN A 135 -17.06 -6.13 11.28
C GLN A 135 -15.93 -7.07 10.85
N ASP A 136 -14.67 -6.72 11.12
CA ASP A 136 -13.47 -7.41 10.62
C ASP A 136 -13.52 -7.66 9.09
N THR A 137 -13.84 -6.61 8.34
CA THR A 137 -14.04 -6.64 6.88
C THR A 137 -13.16 -5.63 6.13
N MET A 138 -12.91 -5.89 4.84
CA MET A 138 -12.26 -4.94 3.93
C MET A 138 -13.16 -4.67 2.72
N THR A 139 -13.26 -3.40 2.30
CA THR A 139 -14.14 -2.96 1.19
C THR A 139 -13.35 -2.56 -0.07
N PHE A 140 -13.58 -3.27 -1.17
CA PHE A 140 -13.04 -2.96 -2.49
C PHE A 140 -13.72 -1.72 -3.11
N SER A 141 -13.06 -1.11 -4.11
CA SER A 141 -13.49 0.16 -4.69
C SER A 141 -14.79 0.11 -5.52
N ASP A 142 -15.41 -1.06 -5.71
CA ASP A 142 -16.75 -1.23 -6.26
C ASP A 142 -17.85 -1.33 -5.19
N GLY A 143 -17.47 -1.40 -3.90
CA GLY A 143 -18.36 -1.61 -2.76
C GLY A 143 -18.35 -3.04 -2.20
N LEU A 144 -17.73 -4.02 -2.88
CA LEU A 144 -17.66 -5.40 -2.38
C LEU A 144 -16.94 -5.41 -1.03
N THR A 145 -17.63 -5.90 0.00
CA THR A 145 -17.13 -5.96 1.37
C THR A 145 -17.01 -7.43 1.76
N LEU A 146 -15.77 -7.86 2.03
CA LEU A 146 -15.43 -9.24 2.38
C LEU A 146 -14.93 -9.32 3.82
N ASN A 147 -15.36 -10.36 4.55
CA ASN A 147 -14.82 -10.66 5.87
C ASN A 147 -13.42 -11.31 5.76
N ARG A 148 -12.71 -11.46 6.89
CA ARG A 148 -11.38 -12.10 6.93
C ARG A 148 -11.33 -13.49 6.27
N THR A 149 -12.33 -14.34 6.48
CA THR A 149 -12.39 -15.68 5.88
C THR A 149 -12.55 -15.61 4.36
N GLN A 150 -13.39 -14.70 3.87
CA GLN A 150 -13.57 -14.48 2.43
C GLN A 150 -12.31 -13.88 1.80
N MET A 151 -11.61 -12.97 2.47
CA MET A 151 -10.33 -12.45 2.00
C MET A 151 -9.26 -13.55 1.87
N HIS A 152 -9.21 -14.48 2.82
CA HIS A 152 -8.39 -15.69 2.70
C HIS A 152 -8.76 -16.52 1.47
N ASN A 153 -10.05 -16.83 1.33
CA ASN A 153 -10.59 -17.68 0.26
C ASN A 153 -10.49 -17.03 -1.13
N ALA A 154 -10.51 -15.70 -1.21
CA ALA A 154 -10.34 -14.90 -2.42
C ALA A 154 -8.89 -14.85 -2.95
N GLY A 155 -7.93 -15.50 -2.27
CA GLY A 155 -6.57 -15.67 -2.77
C GLY A 155 -5.45 -15.05 -1.93
N PHE A 156 -5.75 -14.33 -0.83
CA PHE A 156 -4.69 -13.93 0.11
C PHE A 156 -4.12 -15.14 0.88
N GLY A 157 -4.93 -16.17 1.14
CA GLY A 157 -4.50 -17.40 1.81
C GLY A 157 -3.72 -17.11 3.11
N PRO A 158 -2.51 -17.69 3.31
CA PRO A 158 -1.69 -17.46 4.50
C PRO A 158 -1.32 -15.99 4.77
N LEU A 159 -1.36 -15.10 3.78
CA LEU A 159 -1.03 -13.67 3.97
C LEU A 159 -2.17 -12.88 4.63
N THR A 160 -3.39 -13.40 4.67
CA THR A 160 -4.56 -12.66 5.18
C THR A 160 -4.35 -12.11 6.58
N ASP A 161 -3.87 -12.94 7.51
CA ASP A 161 -3.75 -12.51 8.91
C ASP A 161 -2.65 -11.45 9.09
N LEU A 162 -1.60 -11.46 8.26
CA LEU A 162 -0.59 -10.40 8.23
C LEU A 162 -1.16 -9.09 7.67
N VAL A 163 -1.94 -9.15 6.59
CA VAL A 163 -2.57 -7.96 5.97
C VAL A 163 -3.58 -7.33 6.93
N PHE A 164 -4.40 -8.13 7.62
CA PHE A 164 -5.32 -7.63 8.64
C PHE A 164 -4.59 -7.12 9.89
N ALA A 165 -3.48 -7.75 10.31
CA ALA A 165 -2.67 -7.24 11.41
C ALA A 165 -2.02 -5.89 11.06
N PHE A 166 -1.55 -5.72 9.82
CA PHE A 166 -1.04 -4.44 9.33
C PHE A 166 -2.15 -3.38 9.28
N ALA A 167 -3.34 -3.70 8.78
CA ALA A 167 -4.48 -2.79 8.81
C ALA A 167 -4.84 -2.32 10.24
N ASN A 168 -4.83 -3.24 11.21
CA ASN A 168 -5.03 -2.90 12.63
C ASN A 168 -3.92 -1.99 13.20
N GLN A 169 -2.69 -2.08 12.69
CA GLN A 169 -1.58 -1.19 13.08
C GLN A 169 -1.65 0.19 12.41
N LEU A 170 -2.38 0.34 11.30
CA LEU A 170 -2.63 1.62 10.66
C LEU A 170 -3.76 2.42 11.34
N LEU A 171 -4.73 1.75 11.98
CA LEU A 171 -5.87 2.43 12.63
C LEU A 171 -5.45 3.54 13.63
N PRO A 172 -4.48 3.33 14.55
CA PRO A 172 -4.08 4.36 15.52
C PRO A 172 -3.28 5.52 14.92
N LEU A 173 -2.92 5.46 13.63
CA LEU A 173 -2.30 6.57 12.91
C LEU A 173 -3.35 7.55 12.37
N GLU A 174 -4.62 7.15 12.29
CA GLU A 174 -5.75 7.95 11.78
C GLU A 174 -5.47 8.62 10.41
N MET A 175 -4.68 7.94 9.56
CA MET A 175 -4.14 8.51 8.32
C MET A 175 -5.21 9.09 7.40
N ASP A 176 -4.98 10.32 6.93
CA ASP A 176 -5.86 10.97 5.95
C ASP A 176 -5.53 10.58 4.49
N ASP A 177 -6.32 11.10 3.54
CA ASP A 177 -6.12 10.87 2.10
C ASP A 177 -4.80 11.49 1.57
N ALA A 178 -4.29 12.55 2.21
CA ALA A 178 -3.04 13.20 1.83
C ALA A 178 -1.85 12.35 2.28
N GLU A 179 -1.84 11.91 3.53
CA GLU A 179 -0.81 11.04 4.11
C GLU A 179 -0.78 9.68 3.40
N THR A 180 -1.95 9.10 3.10
CA THR A 180 -2.06 7.85 2.33
C THR A 180 -1.56 8.04 0.89
N GLY A 181 -1.88 9.18 0.27
CA GLY A 181 -1.37 9.57 -1.05
C GLY A 181 0.15 9.74 -1.06
N LEU A 182 0.70 10.47 -0.09
CA LEU A 182 2.13 10.72 0.07
C LEU A 182 2.91 9.43 0.34
N LEU A 183 2.42 8.56 1.24
CA LEU A 183 3.03 7.26 1.49
C LEU A 183 3.01 6.37 0.22
N SER A 184 1.91 6.38 -0.53
CA SER A 184 1.82 5.68 -1.83
C SER A 184 2.84 6.21 -2.85
N ALA A 185 3.03 7.54 -2.90
CA ALA A 185 4.01 8.18 -3.78
C ALA A 185 5.46 7.85 -3.37
N ILE A 186 5.76 7.84 -2.07
CA ILE A 186 7.06 7.44 -1.51
C ILE A 186 7.35 5.97 -1.86
N CYS A 187 6.40 5.05 -1.65
CA CYS A 187 6.55 3.65 -2.04
C CYS A 187 6.88 3.51 -3.54
N LEU A 188 6.18 4.26 -4.40
CA LEU A 188 6.40 4.25 -5.84
C LEU A 188 7.79 4.75 -6.23
N ILE A 189 8.20 5.92 -5.73
CA ILE A 189 9.42 6.60 -6.16
C ILE A 189 10.67 5.92 -5.56
N CYS A 190 10.59 5.42 -4.32
CA CYS A 190 11.71 4.72 -3.67
C CYS A 190 11.82 3.23 -4.06
N GLY A 191 10.78 2.62 -4.63
CA GLY A 191 10.68 1.17 -4.88
C GLY A 191 11.80 0.58 -5.74
N GLY A 192 12.39 1.37 -6.63
CA GLY A 192 13.50 0.92 -7.49
C GLY A 192 14.83 0.69 -6.77
N GLY A 193 15.15 1.48 -5.74
CA GLY A 193 16.47 1.47 -5.10
C GLY A 193 16.71 0.27 -4.20
N CYS A 194 15.77 -0.03 -3.31
CA CYS A 194 15.99 -1.02 -2.24
C CYS A 194 15.88 -2.48 -2.74
N ARG A 195 15.00 -2.77 -3.72
CA ARG A 195 14.80 -4.15 -4.21
C ARG A 195 15.86 -4.59 -5.23
N ALA A 196 16.58 -3.66 -5.86
CA ALA A 196 17.68 -3.97 -6.78
C ALA A 196 18.91 -4.56 -6.06
N VAL A 197 19.24 -4.06 -4.87
CA VAL A 197 20.39 -4.52 -4.07
C VAL A 197 20.20 -5.96 -3.57
N SER A 198 18.96 -6.41 -3.37
CA SER A 198 18.68 -7.73 -2.77
C SER A 198 18.34 -8.84 -3.77
N ARG A 199 18.29 -8.57 -5.09
CA ARG A 199 17.91 -9.56 -6.13
C ARG A 199 19.10 -10.19 -6.88
N GLY A 200 20.15 -10.52 -6.12
CA GLY A 200 21.11 -11.55 -6.49
C GLY A 200 20.60 -12.97 -6.16
N GLY A 201 19.41 -13.35 -6.64
CA GLY A 201 18.83 -14.66 -6.35
C GLY A 201 17.31 -14.73 -6.55
N ALA A 202 16.84 -15.82 -7.17
CA ALA A 202 15.46 -16.29 -7.29
C ALA A 202 14.34 -15.20 -7.28
N ALA A 203 13.88 -14.81 -8.47
CA ALA A 203 12.66 -14.04 -8.60
C ALA A 203 11.45 -14.86 -8.10
N CYS A 204 10.82 -14.42 -7.01
CA CYS A 204 9.50 -14.91 -6.62
C CYS A 204 8.53 -14.68 -7.80
N PRO A 205 7.67 -15.66 -8.17
CA PRO A 205 6.63 -15.46 -9.16
C PRO A 205 5.51 -14.63 -8.52
N ALA A 206 5.71 -13.31 -8.44
CA ALA A 206 4.63 -12.39 -8.17
C ALA A 206 3.58 -12.55 -9.28
N VAL A 207 2.35 -12.88 -8.89
CA VAL A 207 1.20 -13.00 -9.80
C VAL A 207 0.74 -11.60 -10.20
N LEU A 208 1.59 -10.92 -10.96
CA LEU A 208 1.24 -9.73 -11.72
C LEU A 208 0.78 -10.20 -13.12
N PRO A 209 -0.36 -9.71 -13.63
CA PRO A 209 -0.77 -10.01 -15.00
C PRO A 209 0.36 -9.59 -15.97
N LYS A 210 0.75 -10.50 -16.87
CA LYS A 210 1.87 -10.27 -17.80
C LYS A 210 1.53 -9.16 -18.79
N TRP A 211 2.02 -7.95 -18.53
CA TRP A 211 1.96 -6.84 -19.49
C TRP A 211 2.89 -7.11 -20.68
N GLY A 212 2.38 -7.81 -21.69
CA GLY A 212 3.10 -8.16 -22.91
C GLY A 212 2.89 -7.13 -24.01
N THR A 213 3.82 -6.19 -24.18
CA THR A 213 3.81 -5.30 -25.35
C THR A 213 4.23 -6.06 -26.61
N LYS A 214 3.29 -6.68 -27.31
CA LYS A 214 3.51 -7.16 -28.69
C LYS A 214 3.51 -5.96 -29.63
N LYS A 215 4.69 -5.50 -30.05
CA LYS A 215 4.81 -4.68 -31.26
C LYS A 215 4.67 -5.59 -32.49
N THR A 216 3.60 -5.42 -33.24
CA THR A 216 3.53 -5.87 -34.64
C THR A 216 4.27 -4.87 -35.54
N PRO A 217 4.72 -5.25 -36.76
CA PRO A 217 5.48 -4.34 -37.63
C PRO A 217 4.68 -3.15 -38.17
N ASN A 218 3.34 -3.25 -38.20
CA ASN A 218 2.43 -2.24 -38.74
C ASN A 218 1.52 -1.74 -37.62
N GLY A 219 1.63 -0.46 -37.26
CA GLY A 219 1.01 0.13 -36.07
C GLY A 219 -0.50 0.37 -36.17
N ALA A 220 -1.30 -0.71 -36.09
CA ALA A 220 -2.73 -0.65 -35.90
C ALA A 220 -3.10 -0.98 -34.44
N LEU A 221 -3.96 -0.16 -33.81
CA LEU A 221 -4.53 -0.45 -32.50
C LEU A 221 -5.69 -1.44 -32.68
N CYS A 222 -5.64 -2.58 -31.99
CA CYS A 222 -6.76 -3.52 -31.90
C CYS A 222 -7.19 -3.65 -30.43
N HIS A 223 -8.49 -3.76 -30.18
CA HIS A 223 -9.03 -3.91 -28.84
C HIS A 223 -8.63 -5.28 -28.24
N ASP A 224 -8.22 -5.27 -26.97
CA ASP A 224 -7.81 -6.48 -26.25
C ASP A 224 -9.00 -7.40 -25.94
N THR A 225 -8.94 -8.64 -26.45
CA THR A 225 -9.74 -9.76 -25.93
C THR A 225 -8.86 -10.57 -24.99
N ALA A 226 -9.21 -10.61 -23.70
CA ALA A 226 -8.45 -11.36 -22.71
C ALA A 226 -8.49 -12.88 -23.00
N THR A 227 -7.34 -13.54 -22.99
CA THR A 227 -7.24 -15.00 -23.02
C THR A 227 -6.92 -15.55 -21.62
N PRO A 228 -7.65 -16.56 -21.13
CA PRO A 228 -7.39 -17.15 -19.82
C PRO A 228 -6.09 -17.97 -19.80
N VAL A 229 -5.42 -18.01 -18.65
CA VAL A 229 -4.14 -18.72 -18.49
C VAL A 229 -4.36 -20.04 -17.76
N THR A 230 -4.21 -21.16 -18.47
CA THR A 230 -4.27 -22.49 -17.86
C THR A 230 -3.01 -22.78 -17.02
N PRO A 231 -3.10 -23.39 -15.82
CA PRO A 231 -1.93 -23.79 -15.06
C PRO A 231 -1.20 -24.97 -15.74
N LEU A 232 0.11 -24.85 -15.93
CA LEU A 232 0.97 -25.98 -16.28
C LEU A 232 1.64 -26.53 -15.01
N GLY A 233 1.55 -27.84 -14.82
CA GLY A 233 2.12 -28.56 -13.68
C GLY A 233 3.66 -28.60 -13.68
N PRO A 234 4.27 -29.11 -12.58
CA PRO A 234 5.70 -29.05 -12.39
C PRO A 234 6.45 -30.14 -13.17
N GLY A 235 7.60 -29.77 -13.74
CA GLY A 235 8.65 -30.71 -14.13
C GLY A 235 8.82 -30.97 -15.62
N THR A 236 9.68 -30.19 -16.27
CA THR A 236 10.99 -30.63 -16.82
C THR A 236 11.57 -29.54 -17.72
N GLY A 237 12.88 -29.31 -17.63
CA GLY A 237 13.55 -28.27 -18.40
C GLY A 237 14.02 -28.78 -19.76
N SER A 238 13.34 -28.36 -20.84
CA SER A 238 13.94 -28.14 -22.16
C SER A 238 12.94 -27.40 -23.06
N TRP A 239 13.31 -26.24 -23.60
CA TRP A 239 12.47 -25.51 -24.55
C TRP A 239 12.96 -25.77 -25.98
N ALA A 240 12.36 -26.75 -26.64
CA ALA A 240 12.51 -26.92 -28.09
C ALA A 240 11.69 -25.83 -28.81
N VAL A 241 12.30 -25.15 -29.78
CA VAL A 241 11.62 -24.15 -30.62
C VAL A 241 10.95 -24.87 -31.79
N SER A 242 9.65 -25.15 -31.67
CA SER A 242 8.83 -25.59 -32.80
C SER A 242 8.41 -24.38 -33.65
N ALA A 243 9.06 -24.20 -34.80
CA ALA A 243 8.67 -23.20 -35.78
C ALA A 243 7.36 -23.61 -36.50
N PRO A 244 6.44 -22.68 -36.79
CA PRO A 244 5.24 -22.98 -37.58
C PRO A 244 5.61 -23.13 -39.05
N THR A 245 5.41 -24.32 -39.61
CA THR A 245 5.43 -24.54 -41.06
C THR A 245 4.25 -23.80 -41.70
N GLY A 246 4.53 -22.87 -42.61
CA GLY A 246 3.50 -22.11 -43.30
C GLY A 246 2.73 -22.96 -44.32
N GLY A 247 1.41 -22.81 -44.35
CA GLY A 247 0.55 -23.27 -45.45
C GLY A 247 -0.04 -22.07 -46.19
N LYS A 248 0.14 -22.01 -47.51
CA LYS A 248 -0.41 -21.02 -48.44
C LYS A 248 -0.91 -21.77 -49.67
N GLY A 249 -2.14 -21.49 -50.11
CA GLY A 249 -2.75 -22.08 -51.30
C GLY A 249 -3.17 -23.54 -51.10
N GLU A 250 -4.23 -24.03 -51.74
CA GLU A 250 -5.08 -23.43 -52.80
C GLU A 250 -6.56 -23.69 -52.50
#